data_AF-A0A966HPW3-F1
#
_entry.id   AF-A0A966HPW3-F1
#
_cell.length_a   1.000
_cell.length_b   1.000
_cell.length_c   1.000
_cell.angle_alpha   90.00
_cell.angle_beta   90.00
_cell.angle_gamma   90.00
#
_symmetry.space_group_name_H-M   'P 1'
#
loop_
_entity.id
_entity.type
_entity.pdbx_description
1 polymer ?
#
loop_
_entity_poly.entity_id
_entity_poly.type
_entity_poly.pdbx_seq_one_letter_code
_entity_poly.pdbx_strand_id
1 'polypeptide(L)' 'MIPLKDENSTLSTPILSYAIIGICVIVFLIQISSPGFDNGNLFYSYGVVPASLLGTEALPNDLNKIDPYL' A
#
# COMPACT_ATOMS: atom_id res chain seq x y z
N MET A 1 28.23 -23.74 4.44
CA MET A 1 27.80 -22.49 3.75
C MET A 1 26.35 -22.66 3.38
N ILE A 2 25.47 -21.79 3.88
CA ILE A 2 24.02 -21.83 3.56
C ILE A 2 23.87 -21.16 2.18
N PRO A 3 23.19 -21.77 1.21
CA PRO A 3 23.03 -21.16 -0.11
C PRO A 3 22.06 -19.98 0.03
N LEU A 4 22.59 -18.77 -0.04
CA LEU A 4 21.84 -17.51 0.02
C LEU A 4 21.54 -16.93 -1.37
N LYS A 5 22.15 -17.50 -2.42
CA LYS A 5 21.94 -17.06 -3.79
C LYS A 5 20.69 -17.72 -4.34
N ASP A 6 19.74 -16.89 -4.76
CA ASP A 6 18.59 -17.32 -5.52
C ASP A 6 19.03 -17.69 -6.94
N GLU A 7 18.93 -18.99 -7.27
CA GLU A 7 19.21 -19.53 -8.61
C GLU A 7 17.92 -19.60 -9.46
N ASN A 8 16.95 -18.72 -9.22
CA ASN A 8 15.76 -18.63 -10.07
C ASN A 8 16.11 -17.98 -11.41
N SER A 9 16.49 -18.81 -12.39
CA SER A 9 16.78 -18.39 -13.76
C SER A 9 15.57 -17.67 -14.36
N THR A 10 15.71 -16.37 -14.60
CA THR A 10 14.64 -15.54 -15.17
C THR A 10 14.77 -15.55 -16.68
N LEU A 11 13.79 -16.14 -17.36
CA LEU A 11 13.83 -16.41 -18.80
C LEU A 11 13.60 -15.17 -19.69
N SER A 12 13.06 -14.08 -19.13
CA SER A 12 12.61 -12.90 -19.87
C SER A 12 12.95 -11.60 -19.12
N THR A 13 13.08 -10.49 -19.84
CA THR A 13 13.21 -9.17 -19.19
C THR A 13 11.93 -8.85 -18.40
N PRO A 14 12.03 -8.48 -17.10
CA PRO A 14 10.86 -8.33 -16.23
C PRO A 14 10.18 -6.96 -16.42
N ILE A 15 9.69 -6.69 -17.63
CA ILE A 15 9.10 -5.40 -18.03
C ILE A 15 7.89 -5.05 -17.14
N LEU A 16 7.02 -6.04 -16.86
CA LEU A 16 5.84 -5.84 -16.03
C LEU A 16 6.21 -5.46 -14.60
N SER A 17 7.24 -6.10 -14.04
CA SER A 17 7.74 -5.76 -12.70
C SER A 17 8.25 -4.32 -12.65
N TYR A 18 9.03 -3.89 -13.63
CA TYR A 18 9.49 -2.50 -13.70
C TYR A 18 8.34 -1.50 -13.85
N ALA A 19 7.31 -1.84 -14.63
CA ALA A 19 6.13 -1.00 -14.77
C ALA A 19 5.37 -0.85 -13.45
N ILE A 20 5.13 -1.96 -12.73
CA ILE A 20 4.47 -1.94 -11.41
C ILE A 20 5.28 -1.10 -10.42
N ILE A 21 6.60 -1.31 -10.35
CA ILE A 21 7.48 -0.53 -9.48
C ILE A 21 7.40 0.96 -9.82
N GLY A 22 7.45 1.32 -11.11
CA GLY A 22 7.31 2.71 -11.56
C GLY A 22 5.98 3.34 -11.15
N ILE A 23 4.86 2.62 -11.30
CA ILE A 23 3.54 3.07 -10.86
C ILE A 23 3.52 3.27 -9.34
N CYS A 24 4.04 2.32 -8.57
CA CYS A 24 4.11 2.44 -7.11
C CYS A 24 4.94 3.67 -6.67
N VAL A 25 6.05 3.94 -7.33
CA VAL A 25 6.88 5.14 -7.06
C VAL A 25 6.11 6.43 -7.35
N ILE A 26 5.42 6.51 -8.49
CA ILE A 26 4.59 7.69 -8.82
C ILE A 26 3.50 7.90 -7.76
N VAL A 27 2.80 6.83 -7.40
CA VAL A 27 1.75 6.86 -6.37
C VAL A 27 2.32 7.28 -5.00
N PHE A 28 3.50 6.81 -4.63
CA PHE A 28 4.18 7.21 -3.40
C PHE A 28 4.54 8.70 -3.40
N LEU A 29 5.05 9.22 -4.51
CA LEU A 29 5.38 10.65 -4.65
C LEU A 29 4.14 11.53 -4.52
N ILE A 30 3.00 11.09 -5.08
CA ILE A 30 1.71 11.77 -4.91
C ILE A 30 1.29 11.77 -3.43
N GLN A 31 1.44 10.63 -2.73
CA GLN A 31 1.06 10.52 -1.32
C GLN A 31 1.87 11.47 -0.43
N ILE A 32 3.21 11.46 -0.53
CA ILE A 32 4.05 12.33 0.31
C ILE A 32 3.87 13.83 -0.01
N SER A 33 3.44 14.15 -1.23
CA SER A 33 3.13 15.54 -1.62
C SER A 33 1.74 16.00 -1.17
N SER A 34 0.91 15.09 -0.66
CA SER A 34 -0.46 15.38 -0.24
C SER A 34 -0.50 15.92 1.20
N PRO A 35 -1.34 16.94 1.50
CA PRO A 35 -1.55 17.41 2.87
C PRO A 35 -2.07 16.33 3.83
N GLY A 36 -2.65 15.25 3.30
CA GLY A 36 -3.15 14.12 4.08
C GLY A 36 -2.04 13.18 4.60
N PHE A 37 -0.78 13.43 4.23
CA PHE A 37 0.37 12.63 4.69
C PHE A 37 0.75 12.98 6.12
N ASP A 38 0.86 14.27 6.44
CA ASP A 38 1.36 14.78 7.73
C ASP A 38 0.45 14.41 8.90
N ASN A 39 -0.87 14.43 8.68
CA ASN A 39 -1.87 14.10 9.69
C ASN A 39 -2.28 12.62 9.68
N GLY A 40 -1.67 11.81 8.82
CA GLY A 40 -1.99 10.39 8.65
C GLY A 40 -3.39 10.08 8.13
N ASN A 41 -4.15 11.09 7.71
CA ASN A 41 -5.51 10.94 7.17
C ASN A 41 -5.52 9.98 5.97
N LEU A 42 -4.52 10.08 5.09
CA LEU A 42 -4.37 9.15 3.96
C LEU A 42 -4.29 7.68 4.41
N PHE A 43 -3.54 7.40 5.47
CA PHE A 43 -3.34 6.03 5.95
C PHE A 43 -4.58 5.50 6.67
N TYR A 44 -5.27 6.33 7.46
CA TYR A 44 -6.53 5.92 8.06
C TYR A 44 -7.63 5.74 7.01
N SER A 45 -7.63 6.55 5.95
CA SER A 45 -8.67 6.49 4.93
C SER A 45 -8.56 5.34 3.94
N TYR A 46 -7.32 4.98 3.56
CA TYR A 46 -7.05 3.99 2.52
C TYR A 46 -6.28 2.76 3.02
N GLY A 47 -5.81 2.78 4.26
CA GLY A 47 -5.14 1.66 4.90
C GLY A 47 -6.10 0.77 5.69
N VAL A 48 -5.60 -0.40 6.09
CA VAL A 48 -6.35 -1.34 6.92
C VAL A 48 -6.23 -0.92 8.39
N VAL A 49 -7.37 -0.61 9.01
CA VAL A 49 -7.45 -0.32 10.44
C VAL A 49 -8.05 -1.54 11.16
N PRO A 50 -7.29 -2.25 12.02
CA PRO A 50 -7.76 -3.46 12.68
C PRO A 50 -9.05 -3.26 13.47
N ALA A 51 -9.20 -2.13 14.17
CA ALA A 51 -10.39 -1.87 14.96
C ALA A 51 -11.67 -1.81 14.12
N SER A 52 -11.59 -1.25 12.91
CA SER A 52 -12.68 -1.19 11.93
C SER A 52 -12.91 -2.52 11.23
N LEU A 53 -11.84 -3.26 10.93
CA LEU A 53 -11.93 -4.58 10.30
C LEU A 53 -12.55 -5.63 11.24
N LEU A 54 -12.20 -5.61 12.52
CA LEU A 54 -12.78 -6.49 13.53
C LEU A 54 -14.15 -6.01 14.04
N GLY A 55 -14.63 -4.85 13.57
CA GLY A 55 -15.90 -4.27 13.99
C GLY A 55 -15.93 -3.80 15.46
N THR A 56 -14.78 -3.62 16.09
CA THR A 56 -14.67 -3.15 17.47
C THR A 56 -14.93 -1.65 17.59
N GLU A 57 -14.46 -0.86 16.62
CA GLU A 57 -14.69 0.59 16.55
C GLU A 57 -14.75 1.03 15.08
N ALA A 58 -15.68 1.94 14.76
CA ALA A 58 -15.83 2.48 13.41
C ALA A 58 -14.94 3.71 13.19
N LEU A 59 -14.42 3.87 11.97
CA LEU A 59 -13.73 5.10 11.59
C LEU A 59 -14.69 6.28 11.49
N PRO A 60 -14.25 7.50 11.84
CA PRO A 60 -14.98 8.73 11.55
C PRO A 60 -15.41 8.81 10.08
N ASN A 61 -16.58 9.37 9.80
CA ASN A 61 -17.15 9.43 8.46
C ASN A 61 -16.24 10.11 7.43
N ASP A 62 -15.44 11.10 7.84
CA ASP A 62 -14.49 11.78 6.96
C ASP A 62 -13.35 10.86 6.47
N LEU A 63 -13.00 9.86 7.27
CA LEU A 63 -11.94 8.88 7.03
C LEU A 63 -12.48 7.58 6.42
N ASN A 64 -13.75 7.24 6.61
CA ASN A 64 -14.32 6.00 6.09
C ASN A 64 -14.59 6.09 4.58
N LYS A 65 -13.54 5.91 3.76
CA LYS A 65 -13.62 5.96 2.29
C LYS A 65 -13.87 4.61 1.64
N ILE A 66 -13.53 3.52 2.32
CA ILE A 66 -13.61 2.14 1.81
C ILE A 66 -14.25 1.29 2.91
N ASP A 67 -15.20 0.44 2.52
CA ASP A 67 -15.84 -0.50 3.45
C ASP A 67 -14.79 -1.52 3.92
N PRO A 68 -14.61 -1.73 5.24
CA PRO A 68 -13.64 -2.67 5.79
C PRO A 68 -13.86 -4.15 5.37
N TYR A 69 -15.04 -4.50 4.86
CA TYR A 69 -15.37 -5.88 4.43
C TYR A 69 -15.43 -6.07 2.91
N LEU A 70 -15.06 -5.05 2.13
CA LEU A 70 -15.09 -5.06 0.66
C LEU A 70 -13.96 -5.90 0.03
#